data_AF-A0A7C6ZY81-F1
#
_entry.id   AF-A0A7C6ZY81-F1
#
_cell.length_a   1.000
_cell.length_b   1.000
_cell.length_c   1.000
_cell.angle_alpha   90.00
_cell.angle_beta   90.00
_cell.angle_gamma   90.00
#
_symmetry.space_group_name_H-M   'P 1'
#
loop_
_entity.id
_entity.type
_entity.pdbx_description
1 polymer ?
#
loop_
_entity_poly.entity_id
_entity_poly.type
_entity_poly.pdbx_seq_one_letter_code
_entity_poly.pdbx_strand_id
1 'polypeptide(L)'
;MKKIIVIALSLIILLPAFSGCGDKSPLDPKKPVIITLWHNYGGQMEKSMNDLVDEFNSTVGYEKGIIINITSVASSSVLYEKIASAAEGHPGASELPNITT
;
A
#
# COMPACT_ATOMS: atom_id res chain seq x y z
N MET A 1 -29.44 47.80 2.55
CA MET A 1 -29.78 46.60 1.75
C MET A 1 -28.81 46.36 0.60
N LYS A 2 -28.65 47.27 -0.37
CA LYS A 2 -27.73 47.11 -1.52
C LYS A 2 -26.27 46.79 -1.15
N LYS A 3 -25.71 47.46 -0.12
CA LYS A 3 -24.33 47.21 0.37
C LYS A 3 -24.13 45.81 0.97
N ILE A 4 -25.15 45.27 1.66
CA ILE A 4 -25.12 43.93 2.26
C ILE A 4 -25.15 42.86 1.16
N ILE A 5 -25.94 43.08 0.10
CA ILE A 5 -26.02 42.19 -1.06
C ILE A 5 -24.68 42.13 -1.81
N VAL A 6 -24.00 43.27 -1.97
CA VAL A 6 -22.67 43.33 -2.63
C VAL A 6 -21.61 42.57 -1.82
N ILE A 7 -21.61 42.71 -0.50
CA ILE A 7 -20.68 41.99 0.38
C ILE A 7 -20.94 40.48 0.32
N ALA A 8 -22.20 40.06 0.36
CA ALA A 8 -22.57 38.65 0.27
C ALA A 8 -22.16 38.03 -1.09
N LEU A 9 -22.35 38.75 -2.20
CA LEU A 9 -21.89 38.30 -3.52
C LEU A 9 -20.36 38.19 -3.61
N SER A 10 -19.62 39.14 -3.06
CA SER A 10 -18.15 39.08 -3.06
C SER A 10 -17.60 37.90 -2.25
N LEU A 11 -18.28 37.51 -1.16
CA LEU A 11 -17.87 36.39 -0.32
C LEU A 11 -18.11 35.05 -1.02
N ILE A 12 -19.20 34.92 -1.77
CA ILE A 12 -19.52 33.72 -2.54
C ILE A 12 -18.50 33.47 -3.66
N ILE A 13 -18.03 34.54 -4.30
CA ILE A 13 -17.05 34.48 -5.39
C ILE A 13 -15.65 34.08 -4.87
N LEU A 14 -15.32 34.38 -3.60
CA LEU A 14 -14.04 34.01 -2.99
C LEU A 14 -13.98 32.57 -2.42
N LEU A 15 -15.12 31.92 -2.18
CA LEU A 15 -15.18 30.55 -1.63
C LEU A 15 -14.41 29.49 -2.46
N PRO A 16 -14.47 29.45 -3.81
CA PRO A 16 -13.75 28.44 -4.58
C PRO A 16 -12.23 28.65 -4.61
N ALA A 17 -11.72 29.84 -4.24
CA ALA A 17 -10.28 30.13 -4.24
C ALA A 17 -9.49 29.37 -3.13
N PHE A 18 -10.18 28.79 -2.15
CA PHE A 18 -9.60 27.95 -1.11
C PHE A 18 -9.71 26.44 -1.39
N SER A 19 -10.24 26.05 -2.55
CA SER A 19 -10.23 24.64 -2.98
C SER A 19 -8.86 24.31 -3.54
N GLY A 20 -7.90 24.02 -2.66
CA GLY A 20 -6.61 23.47 -3.07
C GLY A 20 -6.79 22.14 -3.81
N CYS A 21 -5.94 21.87 -4.79
CA CYS A 21 -5.84 20.56 -5.43
C CYS A 21 -5.32 19.56 -4.38
N GLY A 22 -6.21 19.03 -3.56
CA GLY A 22 -5.90 17.91 -2.70
C GLY A 22 -5.83 16.69 -3.59
N ASP A 23 -4.62 16.18 -3.84
CA ASP A 23 -4.44 14.90 -4.52
C ASP A 23 -5.24 13.87 -3.74
N LYS A 24 -6.32 13.39 -4.36
CA LYS A 24 -7.03 12.23 -3.84
C LYS A 24 -6.03 11.09 -3.87
N SER A 25 -5.71 10.56 -2.69
CA SER A 25 -4.84 9.40 -2.55
C SER A 25 -5.28 8.33 -3.57
N PRO A 26 -4.34 7.74 -4.35
CA PRO A 26 -4.67 6.65 -5.25
C PRO A 26 -5.12 5.39 -4.48
N LEU A 27 -4.88 5.36 -3.17
CA LEU A 27 -5.27 4.28 -2.29
C LEU A 27 -6.70 4.47 -1.75
N ASP A 28 -7.49 3.40 -1.80
CA ASP A 28 -8.86 3.33 -1.30
C ASP A 28 -9.00 2.10 -0.38
N PRO A 29 -9.30 2.27 0.92
CA PRO A 29 -9.52 1.16 1.86
C PRO A 29 -10.61 0.17 1.42
N LYS A 30 -11.56 0.59 0.58
CA LYS A 30 -12.58 -0.29 0.01
C LYS A 30 -12.09 -1.09 -1.20
N LYS A 31 -10.93 -0.74 -1.74
CA LYS A 31 -10.25 -1.38 -2.87
C LYS A 31 -8.76 -1.53 -2.54
N PRO A 32 -8.43 -2.40 -1.56
CA PRO A 32 -7.08 -2.47 -1.06
C PRO A 32 -6.09 -2.94 -2.12
N VAL A 33 -4.89 -2.37 -2.09
CA VAL A 33 -3.74 -2.83 -2.88
C VAL A 33 -3.02 -3.91 -2.09
N ILE A 34 -2.76 -5.05 -2.74
CA ILE A 34 -2.01 -6.16 -2.15
C ILE A 34 -0.54 -6.02 -2.55
N ILE A 35 0.33 -6.00 -1.55
CA ILE A 35 1.79 -6.02 -1.71
C ILE A 35 2.30 -7.40 -1.29
N THR A 36 2.86 -8.15 -2.22
CA THR A 36 3.45 -9.46 -1.94
C THR A 36 4.89 -9.31 -1.46
N LEU A 37 5.21 -9.90 -0.30
CA LEU A 37 6.53 -9.86 0.32
C LEU A 37 7.05 -11.27 0.53
N TRP A 38 8.20 -11.58 -0.05
CA TRP A 38 8.90 -12.85 0.21
C TRP A 38 10.11 -12.60 1.11
N HIS A 39 10.36 -13.49 2.06
CA HIS A 39 11.57 -13.46 2.86
C HIS A 39 12.08 -14.87 3.13
N ASN A 40 13.37 -14.98 3.42
CA ASN A 40 14.00 -16.23 3.86
C ASN A 40 14.39 -16.22 5.35
N TYR A 41 13.87 -15.27 6.12
CA TYR A 41 14.08 -15.24 7.56
C TYR A 41 13.55 -16.50 8.23
N GLY A 42 14.28 -16.98 9.23
CA GLY A 42 13.87 -18.05 10.13
C GLY A 42 14.01 -17.65 11.59
N GLY A 43 13.40 -18.43 12.48
CA GLY A 43 13.53 -18.25 13.92
C GLY A 43 12.98 -16.90 14.40
N GLN A 44 13.77 -16.14 15.16
CA GLN A 44 13.33 -14.88 15.74
C GLN A 44 13.02 -13.82 14.67
N MET A 45 13.80 -13.75 13.58
CA MET A 45 13.58 -12.77 12.53
C MET A 45 12.28 -13.01 11.77
N GLU A 46 11.91 -14.27 11.54
CA GLU A 46 10.61 -14.64 10.94
C GLU A 46 9.45 -14.18 11.83
N LYS A 47 9.53 -14.49 13.13
CA LYS A 47 8.50 -14.06 14.08
C LYS A 47 8.37 -12.53 14.08
N SER A 48 9.49 -11.82 14.19
CA SER A 48 9.47 -10.35 14.20
C SER A 48 8.90 -9.77 12.91
N MET A 49 9.22 -10.33 11.74
CA MET A 49 8.64 -9.88 10.48
C MET A 49 7.13 -10.12 10.44
N ASN A 50 6.66 -11.29 10.87
CA ASN A 50 5.23 -11.59 10.91
C ASN A 50 4.49 -10.65 11.87
N ASP A 51 5.02 -10.42 13.07
CA ASP A 51 4.44 -9.49 14.05
C ASP A 51 4.32 -8.06 13.45
N LEU A 52 5.35 -7.59 12.73
CA LEU A 52 5.35 -6.27 12.08
C LEU A 52 4.35 -6.19 10.91
N VAL A 53 4.22 -7.25 10.12
CA VAL A 53 3.23 -7.32 9.03
C VAL A 53 1.81 -7.34 9.58
N ASP A 54 1.57 -8.08 10.67
CA ASP A 54 0.27 -8.12 11.33
C ASP A 54 -0.09 -6.76 11.93
N GLU A 55 0.86 -6.09 12.58
CA GLU A 55 0.69 -4.73 13.10
C GLU A 55 0.37 -3.76 11.95
N PHE A 56 1.14 -3.79 10.86
CA PHE A 56 0.89 -2.93 9.71
C PHE A 56 -0.49 -3.17 9.09
N ASN A 57 -0.83 -4.44 8.80
CA ASN A 57 -2.10 -4.83 8.17
C ASN A 57 -3.32 -4.48 9.04
N SER A 58 -3.17 -4.48 10.37
CA SER A 58 -4.24 -4.14 11.31
C SER A 58 -4.33 -2.64 11.66
N THR A 59 -3.32 -1.84 11.28
CA THR A 59 -3.25 -0.41 11.59
C THR A 59 -3.18 0.46 10.32
N VAL A 60 -2.01 1.01 10.01
CA VAL A 60 -1.79 1.95 8.90
C VAL A 60 -2.15 1.31 7.56
N GLY A 61 -1.84 0.03 7.36
CA GLY A 61 -2.22 -0.72 6.16
C GLY A 61 -3.74 -0.73 5.96
N TYR A 62 -4.50 -1.08 7.00
CA TYR A 62 -5.96 -1.04 6.95
C TYR A 62 -6.50 0.37 6.64
N GLU A 63 -6.00 1.39 7.34
CA GLU A 63 -6.43 2.78 7.15
C GLU A 63 -6.14 3.31 5.73
N LYS A 64 -5.05 2.85 5.13
CA LYS A 64 -4.62 3.27 3.79
C LYS A 64 -5.17 2.38 2.69
N GLY A 65 -5.72 1.21 2.98
CA GLY A 65 -6.10 0.23 1.96
C GLY A 65 -4.88 -0.47 1.35
N ILE A 66 -3.93 -0.87 2.18
CA ILE A 66 -2.76 -1.67 1.79
C ILE A 66 -2.77 -2.95 2.62
N ILE A 67 -2.59 -4.09 1.96
CA ILE A 67 -2.43 -5.39 2.61
C ILE A 67 -1.09 -5.97 2.18
N ILE A 68 -0.22 -6.28 3.13
CA ILE A 68 0.99 -7.04 2.89
C ILE A 68 0.65 -8.53 2.98
N ASN A 69 0.84 -9.25 1.89
CA ASN A 69 0.74 -10.71 1.84
C ASN A 69 2.15 -11.30 1.91
N ILE A 70 2.49 -11.88 3.06
CA ILE A 70 3.83 -12.39 3.36
C ILE A 70 3.96 -13.88 2.99
N THR A 71 5.12 -14.27 2.46
CA THR A 71 5.47 -15.67 2.21
C THR A 71 6.87 -15.96 2.73
N SER A 72 6.97 -16.87 3.69
CA SER A 72 8.23 -17.40 4.19
C SER A 72 8.79 -18.45 3.24
N VAL A 73 10.05 -18.31 2.86
CA VAL A 73 10.79 -19.21 1.96
C VAL A 73 11.96 -19.82 2.73
N ALA A 74 12.13 -21.15 2.63
CA ALA A 74 12.99 -21.89 3.54
C ALA A 74 14.50 -21.48 3.54
N SER A 75 15.02 -20.95 2.43
CA SER A 75 16.43 -20.57 2.32
C SER A 75 16.66 -19.53 1.21
N SER A 76 17.85 -18.91 1.22
CA SER A 76 18.27 -17.99 0.14
C SER A 76 18.33 -18.68 -1.23
N SER A 77 18.74 -19.95 -1.28
CA SER A 77 18.83 -20.70 -2.54
C SER A 77 17.44 -20.95 -3.13
N VAL A 78 16.48 -21.37 -2.29
CA VAL A 78 15.09 -21.60 -2.71
C VAL A 78 14.42 -20.29 -3.09
N LEU A 79 14.72 -19.20 -2.39
CA LEU A 79 14.23 -17.87 -2.73
C LEU A 79 14.74 -17.41 -4.11
N TYR A 80 16.04 -17.58 -4.37
CA TYR A 80 16.63 -17.29 -5.67
C TYR A 80 16.00 -18.13 -6.78
N GLU A 81 15.87 -19.44 -6.59
CA GLU A 81 15.23 -20.33 -7.57
C GLU A 81 13.79 -19.94 -7.86
N LYS A 82 13.01 -19.58 -6.83
CA LYS A 82 11.64 -19.08 -7.01
C LYS A 82 11.59 -17.79 -7.82
N ILE A 83 12.47 -16.83 -7.53
CA ILE A 83 12.55 -15.56 -8.25
C ILE A 83 12.96 -15.79 -9.71
N ALA A 84 13.98 -16.60 -9.95
CA ALA A 84 14.44 -16.93 -11.30
C ALA A 84 13.33 -17.61 -12.10
N SER A 85 12.68 -18.62 -11.52
CA SER A 85 11.58 -19.35 -12.16
C SER A 85 10.38 -18.45 -12.48
N ALA A 86 10.03 -17.53 -11.56
CA ALA A 86 8.98 -16.54 -11.77
C ALA A 86 9.34 -15.52 -12.87
N ALA A 87 10.60 -15.07 -12.91
CA ALA A 87 11.08 -14.12 -13.92
C ALA A 87 11.17 -14.74 -15.32
N GLU A 88 11.52 -16.02 -15.41
CA GLU A 88 11.59 -16.78 -16.67
C GLU A 88 10.21 -17.24 -17.15
N GLY A 89 9.17 -17.12 -16.33
CA GLY A 89 7.80 -17.48 -16.68
C GLY A 89 7.59 -18.99 -16.83
N HIS A 90 8.29 -19.80 -16.04
CA HIS A 90 8.14 -21.25 -16.08
C HIS A 90 6.69 -21.67 -15.77
N PRO A 91 6.16 -22.72 -16.43
CA PRO A 91 4.84 -23.25 -16.14
C PRO A 91 4.68 -23.61 -14.66
N GLY A 92 3.69 -23.02 -14.00
CA GLY A 92 3.42 -23.23 -12.58
C GLY A 92 4.27 -22.37 -11.62
N ALA A 93 5.12 -21.48 -12.12
CA ALA A 93 5.79 -20.49 -11.28
C ALA A 93 4.78 -19.49 -10.70
N SER A 94 5.04 -19.04 -9.48
CA SER A 94 4.31 -17.93 -8.86
C SER A 94 4.63 -16.61 -9.56
N GLU A 95 3.75 -15.62 -9.46
CA GLU A 95 4.10 -14.24 -9.84
C GLU A 95 5.26 -13.72 -8.99
N LEU A 96 6.05 -12.81 -9.55
CA LEU A 96 7.13 -12.15 -8.80
C LEU A 96 6.56 -11.39 -7.60
N PRO A 97 7.24 -11.42 -6.44
CA PRO A 97 6.84 -10.60 -5.31
C PRO A 97 7.08 -9.13 -5.63
N ASN A 98 6.33 -8.24 -4.98
CA ASN A 98 6.63 -6.82 -5.04
C ASN A 98 7.92 -6.48 -4.28
N ILE A 99 8.21 -7.20 -3.19
CA ILE A 99 9.38 -6.98 -2.33
C ILE A 99 9.97 -8.33 -1.91
N THR A 100 11.30 -8.44 -1.86
CA THR A 100 12.01 -9.61 -1.35
C THR A 100 13.29 -9.21 -0.61
N THR A 101 13.76 -10.09 0.28
CA THR A 101 15.08 -10.01 0.95
C THR A 101 16.21 -10.58 0.12
#